data_AF-A0A2N6C1T8-F1
#
_entry.id   AF-A0A2N6C1T8-F1
#
_cell.length_a   1.000
_cell.length_b   1.000
_cell.length_c   1.000
_cell.angle_alpha   90.00
_cell.angle_beta   90.00
_cell.angle_gamma   90.00
#
_symmetry.space_group_name_H-M   'P 1'
#
loop_
_entity.id
_entity.type
_entity.pdbx_description
1 polymer ?
#
loop_
_entity_poly.entity_id
_entity_poly.type
_entity_poly.pdbx_seq_one_letter_code
_entity_poly.pdbx_strand_id
1 'polypeptide(L)'
;MRSIRGVCIIILVLLFSFSAIALAEVETGASKTFKLEAKPVDMTVSADGKYTFILAEGGKILIYDSAGALKDTLKVSDSVVSIGTSPKGDYLLLADSKANTLEVLTISFVVDIDISGLPFKGPADAQVVVAVFSDYQ
;
A
#
# COMPACT_ATOMS: atom_id res chain seq x y z
N MET A 1 -9.93 -65.98 7.43
CA MET A 1 -10.63 -64.73 7.82
C MET A 1 -9.72 -63.59 8.31
N ARG A 2 -8.48 -63.83 8.80
CA ARG A 2 -7.57 -62.76 9.25
C ARG A 2 -6.92 -61.95 8.11
N SER A 3 -6.65 -62.56 6.96
CA SER A 3 -6.03 -61.89 5.79
C SER A 3 -6.97 -60.92 5.06
N ILE A 4 -8.26 -61.22 4.99
CA ILE A 4 -9.26 -60.37 4.29
C ILE A 4 -9.46 -59.04 5.02
N ARG A 5 -9.42 -59.03 6.36
CA ARG A 5 -9.51 -57.81 7.18
C ARG A 5 -8.33 -56.86 6.96
N GLY A 6 -7.12 -57.40 6.80
CA GLY A 6 -5.92 -56.61 6.51
C GLY A 6 -5.97 -55.96 5.13
N VAL A 7 -6.45 -56.69 4.13
CA VAL A 7 -6.59 -56.18 2.75
C VAL A 7 -7.64 -55.06 2.68
N CYS A 8 -8.78 -55.18 3.39
CA CYS A 8 -9.79 -54.12 3.43
C CYS A 8 -9.26 -52.83 4.08
N ILE A 9 -8.42 -52.92 5.12
CA ILE A 9 -7.83 -51.74 5.77
C ILE A 9 -6.83 -51.04 4.84
N ILE A 10 -6.01 -51.81 4.12
CA ILE A 10 -5.04 -51.24 3.17
C ILE A 10 -5.75 -50.54 2.01
N ILE A 11 -6.85 -51.12 1.50
CA ILE A 11 -7.67 -50.50 0.44
C ILE A 11 -8.35 -49.22 0.94
N LEU A 12 -8.86 -49.20 2.18
CA LEU A 12 -9.49 -48.02 2.77
C LEU A 12 -8.48 -46.87 2.97
N VAL A 13 -7.25 -47.18 3.37
CA VAL A 13 -6.17 -46.20 3.53
C VAL A 13 -5.72 -45.64 2.17
N LEU A 14 -5.61 -46.49 1.14
CA LEU A 14 -5.29 -46.04 -0.22
C LEU A 14 -6.37 -45.15 -0.83
N LEU A 15 -7.65 -45.39 -0.51
CA LEU A 15 -8.76 -44.54 -0.94
C LEU A 15 -8.78 -43.16 -0.26
N PHE A 16 -8.25 -43.04 0.96
CA PHE A 16 -8.18 -41.75 1.69
C PHE A 16 -6.99 -40.88 1.26
N SER A 17 -5.94 -41.48 0.68
CA SER A 17 -4.76 -40.77 0.18
C SER A 17 -4.98 -40.03 -1.15
N PHE A 18 -6.17 -40.14 -1.75
CA PHE A 18 -6.58 -39.38 -2.94
C PHE A 18 -7.23 -38.04 -2.58
N SER A 19 -6.89 -37.47 -1.42
CA SER A 19 -7.31 -36.12 -1.03
C SER A 19 -6.74 -35.11 -2.03
N ALA A 20 -7.64 -34.36 -2.67
CA ALA A 20 -7.39 -33.49 -3.79
C ALA A 20 -6.10 -32.66 -3.64
N ILE A 21 -5.26 -32.68 -4.69
CA ILE A 21 -4.21 -31.69 -4.86
C ILE A 21 -4.93 -30.35 -4.97
N ALA A 22 -4.89 -29.55 -3.89
CA ALA A 22 -5.36 -28.18 -3.92
C ALA A 22 -4.43 -27.40 -4.86
N LEU A 23 -4.79 -27.34 -6.13
CA LEU A 23 -4.22 -26.38 -7.06
C LEU A 23 -4.68 -25.01 -6.56
N ALA A 24 -3.74 -24.18 -6.11
CA ALA A 24 -4.03 -22.79 -5.82
C ALA A 24 -4.47 -22.13 -7.13
N GLU A 25 -5.77 -22.02 -7.33
CA GLU A 25 -6.36 -21.31 -8.46
C GLU A 25 -6.43 -19.82 -8.10
N VAL A 26 -5.75 -18.98 -8.89
CA VAL A 26 -5.82 -17.53 -8.71
C VAL A 26 -7.11 -17.06 -9.39
N GLU A 27 -8.12 -16.74 -8.60
CA GLU A 27 -9.32 -16.08 -9.11
C GLU A 27 -8.97 -14.66 -9.56
N THR A 28 -9.11 -14.40 -10.87
CA THR A 28 -8.83 -13.08 -11.44
C THR A 28 -10.10 -12.23 -11.45
N GLY A 29 -9.99 -11.01 -10.95
CA GLY A 29 -11.07 -10.01 -10.95
C GLY A 29 -11.00 -9.07 -12.17
N ALA A 30 -11.90 -8.09 -12.18
CA ALA A 30 -11.88 -7.03 -13.19
C ALA A 30 -10.59 -6.19 -13.08
N SER A 31 -9.91 -5.98 -14.21
CA SER A 31 -8.71 -5.14 -14.30
C SER A 31 -9.07 -3.72 -14.74
N LYS A 32 -8.46 -2.71 -14.12
CA LYS A 32 -8.60 -1.29 -14.47
C LYS A 32 -7.25 -0.75 -14.92
N THR A 33 -7.22 -0.06 -16.06
CA THR A 33 -6.01 0.54 -16.63
C THR A 33 -6.13 2.05 -16.63
N PHE A 34 -5.05 2.74 -16.23
CA PHE A 34 -4.95 4.19 -16.25
C PHE A 34 -3.76 4.60 -17.12
N LYS A 35 -3.92 5.70 -17.86
CA LYS A 35 -2.81 6.28 -18.62
C LYS A 35 -1.97 7.14 -17.68
N LEU A 36 -0.68 6.84 -17.60
CA LEU A 36 0.27 7.62 -16.83
C LEU A 36 0.77 8.82 -17.63
N GLU A 37 1.06 9.92 -16.94
CA GLU A 37 1.57 11.16 -17.54
C GLU A 37 3.05 11.07 -17.96
N ALA A 38 3.79 10.12 -17.37
CA ALA A 38 5.20 9.88 -17.66
C ALA A 38 5.51 8.38 -17.62
N LYS A 39 6.66 7.99 -18.19
CA LYS A 39 7.09 6.60 -18.23
C LYS A 39 7.44 6.11 -16.82
N PRO A 40 6.80 5.05 -16.31
CA PRO A 40 7.08 4.53 -14.98
C PRO A 40 8.43 3.81 -14.94
N VAL A 41 9.12 3.93 -13.81
CA VAL A 41 10.39 3.28 -13.48
C VAL A 41 10.18 2.24 -12.38
N ASP A 42 9.52 2.64 -11.29
CA ASP A 42 9.20 1.79 -10.14
C ASP A 42 7.89 2.26 -9.50
N MET A 43 7.28 1.43 -8.66
CA MET A 43 6.07 1.80 -7.94
C MET A 43 5.95 1.15 -6.57
N THR A 44 5.26 1.84 -5.66
CA THR A 44 4.89 1.30 -4.36
C THR A 44 3.52 1.85 -3.92
N VAL A 45 2.93 1.24 -2.89
CA VAL A 45 1.59 1.59 -2.39
C VAL A 45 1.71 2.03 -0.94
N SER A 46 0.91 3.01 -0.52
CA SER A 46 0.84 3.42 0.88
C SER A 46 0.39 2.24 1.76
N ALA A 47 0.82 2.23 3.03
CA ALA A 47 0.47 1.15 3.95
C ALA A 47 -1.06 0.99 4.15
N ASP A 48 -1.83 2.08 3.98
CA ASP A 48 -3.30 2.07 4.05
C ASP A 48 -3.99 1.80 2.70
N GLY A 49 -3.23 1.59 1.63
CA GLY A 49 -3.74 1.29 0.28
C GLY A 49 -4.41 2.45 -0.43
N LYS A 50 -4.44 3.66 0.14
CA LYS A 50 -5.14 4.81 -0.44
C LYS A 50 -4.38 5.48 -1.58
N TYR A 51 -3.05 5.36 -1.56
CA TYR A 51 -2.19 6.04 -2.52
C TYR A 51 -1.25 5.05 -3.20
N THR A 52 -1.07 5.24 -4.50
CA THR A 52 -0.04 4.59 -5.29
C THR A 52 1.00 5.63 -5.69
N PHE A 53 2.25 5.38 -5.33
CA PHE A 53 3.40 6.21 -5.69
C PHE A 53 4.09 5.59 -6.89
N ILE A 54 4.26 6.37 -7.96
CA ILE A 54 4.93 5.93 -9.18
C ILE A 54 6.15 6.80 -9.38
N LEU A 55 7.34 6.20 -9.27
CA LEU A 55 8.57 6.83 -9.73
C LEU A 55 8.55 6.83 -11.27
N ALA A 56 8.69 8.00 -11.87
CA ALA A 56 8.67 8.18 -13.31
C ALA A 56 9.95 8.85 -13.81
N GLU A 57 10.27 8.64 -15.08
CA GLU A 57 11.41 9.27 -15.74
C GLU A 57 11.37 10.80 -15.61
N GLY A 58 12.55 11.41 -15.46
CA GLY A 58 12.69 12.86 -15.25
C GLY A 58 12.62 13.29 -13.78
N GLY A 59 12.83 12.35 -12.84
CA GLY A 59 12.95 12.65 -11.40
C GLY A 59 11.62 13.09 -10.78
N LYS A 60 10.57 12.30 -11.00
CA LYS A 60 9.23 12.61 -10.49
C LYS A 60 8.64 11.41 -9.75
N ILE A 61 7.94 11.68 -8.65
CA ILE A 61 7.05 10.73 -8.01
C ILE A 61 5.62 11.23 -8.22
N LEU A 62 4.85 10.48 -9.00
CA LEU A 62 3.44 10.73 -9.23
C LEU A 62 2.62 10.05 -8.15
N ILE A 63 1.71 10.78 -7.52
CA ILE A 63 0.88 10.28 -6.41
C ILE A 63 -0.56 10.14 -6.89
N TYR A 64 -1.02 8.90 -7.06
CA TYR A 64 -2.40 8.60 -7.46
C TYR A 64 -3.22 8.12 -6.28
N ASP A 65 -4.51 8.44 -6.25
CA ASP A 65 -5.46 7.77 -5.34
C ASP A 65 -5.85 6.37 -5.84
N SER A 66 -6.59 5.63 -5.01
CA SER A 66 -7.12 4.30 -5.35
C SER A 66 -8.12 4.30 -6.52
N ALA A 67 -8.69 5.45 -6.87
CA ALA A 67 -9.55 5.58 -8.04
C ALA A 67 -8.76 5.79 -9.35
N GLY A 68 -7.45 6.06 -9.25
CA GLY A 68 -6.51 6.34 -10.34
C GLY A 68 -6.44 7.81 -10.74
N ALA A 69 -6.88 8.73 -9.87
CA ALA A 69 -6.74 10.16 -10.09
C ALA A 69 -5.40 10.66 -9.54
N LEU A 70 -4.67 11.43 -10.35
CA LEU A 70 -3.44 12.10 -9.91
C LEU A 70 -3.78 13.16 -8.86
N LYS A 71 -3.19 13.05 -7.68
CA LYS A 71 -3.35 13.98 -6.56
C LYS A 71 -2.23 14.99 -6.49
N ASP A 72 -1.00 14.53 -6.72
CA ASP A 72 0.18 15.37 -6.61
C ASP A 72 1.35 14.82 -7.40
N THR A 73 2.37 15.65 -7.60
CA THR A 73 3.66 15.29 -8.20
C THR A 73 4.79 15.87 -7.40
N LEU A 74 5.63 15.00 -6.84
CA LEU A 74 6.85 15.40 -6.15
C LEU A 74 8.05 15.32 -7.09
N LYS A 75 8.93 16.33 -7.04
CA LYS A 75 10.21 16.30 -7.73
C LYS A 75 11.28 15.65 -6.85
N VAL A 76 12.03 14.72 -7.43
CA VAL A 76 13.17 14.04 -6.82
C VAL A 76 14.38 14.09 -7.75
N SER A 77 15.51 13.55 -7.31
CA SER A 77 16.68 13.35 -8.16
C SER A 77 16.36 12.43 -9.35
N ASP A 78 16.90 12.73 -10.53
CA ASP A 78 16.71 11.92 -11.74
C ASP A 78 17.47 10.59 -11.71
N SER A 79 18.41 10.43 -10.77
CA SER A 79 19.16 9.20 -10.53
C SER A 79 18.53 8.25 -9.51
N VAL A 80 17.35 8.59 -8.96
CA VAL A 80 16.54 7.67 -8.17
C VAL A 80 16.04 6.55 -9.08
N VAL A 81 16.24 5.30 -8.65
CA VAL A 81 15.92 4.11 -9.45
C VAL A 81 14.91 3.20 -8.78
N SER A 82 14.66 3.35 -7.48
CA SER A 82 13.66 2.56 -6.77
C SER A 82 13.06 3.31 -5.60
N ILE A 83 11.81 2.97 -5.28
CA ILE A 83 11.06 3.54 -4.16
C ILE A 83 10.42 2.45 -3.31
N GLY A 84 10.27 2.71 -2.01
CA GLY A 84 9.54 1.81 -1.10
C GLY A 84 8.80 2.57 -0.01
N THR A 85 7.62 2.12 0.37
CA THR A 85 6.85 2.70 1.48
C THR A 85 7.31 2.11 2.81
N SER A 86 7.38 2.95 3.84
CA SER A 86 7.53 2.46 5.22
C SER A 86 6.33 1.57 5.61
N PRO A 87 6.53 0.58 6.51
CA PRO A 87 5.43 -0.25 7.00
C PRO A 87 4.31 0.54 7.70
N LYS A 88 4.63 1.73 8.23
CA LYS A 88 3.68 2.62 8.91
C LYS A 88 3.05 3.66 7.97
N GLY A 89 3.55 3.82 6.75
CA GLY A 89 3.07 4.79 5.77
C GLY A 89 3.47 6.24 6.02
N ASP A 90 4.46 6.49 6.88
CA ASP A 90 4.94 7.82 7.28
C ASP A 90 6.13 8.34 6.45
N TYR A 91 6.82 7.48 5.68
CA TYR A 91 7.89 7.89 4.78
C TYR A 91 8.04 6.98 3.56
N LEU A 92 8.66 7.50 2.50
CA LEU A 92 9.23 6.75 1.40
C LEU A 92 10.74 6.59 1.56
N LEU A 93 11.23 5.47 1.07
CA LEU A 93 12.65 5.19 0.86
C LEU A 93 12.95 5.39 -0.62
N LEU A 94 13.95 6.21 -0.94
CA LEU A 94 14.38 6.47 -2.33
C LEU A 94 15.82 6.00 -2.52
N ALA A 95 16.03 5.02 -3.39
CA ALA A 95 17.36 4.53 -3.73
C ALA A 95 17.94 5.34 -4.91
N ASP A 96 18.98 6.13 -4.66
CA ASP A 96 19.68 6.90 -5.69
C ASP A 96 20.96 6.16 -6.14
N SER A 97 20.97 5.78 -7.42
CA SER A 97 22.05 5.00 -8.03
C SER A 97 23.34 5.80 -8.25
N LYS A 98 23.25 7.11 -8.48
CA LYS A 98 24.40 7.97 -8.80
C LYS A 98 25.02 8.53 -7.54
N ALA A 99 24.21 8.95 -6.58
CA ALA A 99 24.65 9.40 -5.27
C ALA A 99 25.08 8.24 -4.36
N ASN A 100 24.63 7.02 -4.67
CA ASN A 100 24.84 5.82 -3.85
C ASN A 100 24.26 6.00 -2.43
N THR A 101 23.01 6.47 -2.37
CA THR A 101 22.32 6.82 -1.12
C THR A 101 20.93 6.21 -1.06
N LEU A 102 20.47 5.99 0.18
CA LEU A 102 19.06 5.73 0.48
C LEU A 102 18.50 6.94 1.23
N GLU A 103 17.61 7.70 0.58
CA GLU A 103 16.94 8.85 1.19
C GLU A 103 15.66 8.42 1.91
N VAL A 104 15.42 8.99 3.09
CA VAL A 104 14.17 8.82 3.86
C VAL A 104 13.34 10.09 3.71
N LEU A 105 12.30 10.02 2.91
CA LEU A 105 11.42 11.14 2.60
C LEU A 105 10.12 11.01 3.38
N THR A 106 9.92 11.86 4.39
CA THR A 106 8.66 11.91 5.15
C THR A 106 7.50 12.34 4.27
N ILE A 107 6.35 11.66 4.40
CA ILE A 107 5.11 12.02 3.72
C ILE A 107 4.07 12.40 4.78
N SER A 108 3.32 13.46 4.51
CA SER A 108 2.17 13.86 5.31
C SER A 108 1.01 14.22 4.39
N PHE A 109 -0.15 13.64 4.67
CA PHE A 109 -1.36 13.92 3.92
C PHE A 109 -2.13 15.02 4.63
N VAL A 110 -2.27 16.17 3.97
CA VAL A 110 -3.14 17.24 4.44
C VAL A 110 -4.57 16.86 4.06
N VAL A 111 -5.46 16.85 5.05
CA VAL A 111 -6.89 16.54 4.84
C VAL A 111 -7.68 17.79 5.13
N ASP A 112 -8.41 18.27 4.13
CA ASP A 112 -9.43 19.30 4.34
C ASP A 112 -10.64 18.67 5.03
N ILE A 113 -10.96 19.18 6.21
CA ILE A 113 -12.15 18.77 6.97
C ILE A 113 -13.26 19.77 6.64
N ASP A 114 -14.27 19.31 5.90
CA ASP A 114 -15.48 20.11 5.67
C ASP A 114 -16.29 20.21 6.96
N ILE A 115 -16.38 21.43 7.49
CA ILE A 115 -17.14 21.76 8.70
C ILE A 115 -18.47 22.45 8.37
N SER A 116 -18.88 22.47 7.10
CA SER A 116 -20.11 23.12 6.64
C SER A 116 -21.34 22.54 7.34
N GLY A 117 -22.14 23.40 7.97
CA GLY A 117 -23.37 23.01 8.66
C GLY A 117 -23.15 22.30 10.00
N LEU A 118 -21.92 22.11 10.45
CA LEU A 118 -21.65 21.58 11.79
C LEU A 118 -21.96 22.64 12.87
N PRO A 119 -22.51 22.24 14.04
CA PRO A 119 -22.79 23.18 15.11
C PRO A 119 -21.50 23.69 15.76
N PHE A 120 -21.46 24.99 16.07
CA PHE A 120 -20.35 25.64 16.77
C PHE A 120 -20.77 26.05 18.18
N LYS A 121 -19.84 25.96 19.14
CA LYS A 121 -20.02 26.51 20.49
C LYS A 121 -19.25 27.84 20.60
N GLY A 122 -19.94 28.93 20.30
CA GLY A 122 -19.35 30.28 20.22
C GLY A 122 -19.28 30.78 18.78
N PRO A 123 -18.60 31.92 18.53
CA PRO A 123 -18.35 32.44 17.19
C PRO A 123 -17.61 31.43 16.30
N ALA A 124 -17.92 31.42 15.01
CA ALA A 124 -17.29 30.52 14.04
C ALA A 124 -15.78 30.81 13.86
N ASP A 125 -15.36 32.04 14.12
CA ASP A 125 -13.99 32.55 14.05
C ASP A 125 -13.31 32.68 15.43
N ALA A 126 -13.87 32.02 16.45
CA ALA A 126 -13.30 32.06 17.79
C ALA A 126 -11.85 31.54 17.78
N GLN A 127 -10.94 32.26 18.46
CA GLN A 127 -9.57 31.77 18.63
C GLN A 127 -9.57 30.49 19.47
N VAL A 128 -9.02 29.43 18.89
CA VAL A 128 -8.87 28.13 19.56
C VAL A 128 -7.40 27.95 19.94
N VAL A 129 -7.15 27.54 21.19
CA VAL A 129 -5.82 27.14 21.67
C VAL A 129 -5.76 25.62 21.68
N VAL A 130 -4.88 25.03 20.87
CA VAL A 130 -4.54 23.61 20.95
C VAL A 130 -3.37 23.46 21.91
N ALA A 131 -3.63 22.96 23.11
CA ALA A 131 -2.59 22.63 24.07
C ALA A 131 -2.26 21.13 23.97
N VAL A 132 -1.00 20.81 23.64
CA VAL A 132 -0.50 19.43 23.63
C VAL A 132 0.27 19.20 24.93
N PHE A 133 -0.24 18.31 25.77
CA PHE A 133 0.46 17.85 26.98
C PHE A 133 1.17 16.55 26.67
N SER A 134 2.47 16.64 26.34
CA SER A 134 3.34 15.46 26.25
C SER A 134 4.06 15.28 27.59
N ASP A 135 3.37 14.72 28.58
CA ASP A 135 4.02 14.30 29.82
C ASP A 135 3.65 12.84 30.10
N TYR A 136 4.66 11.98 30.02
CA TYR A 136 4.67 10.68 30.67
C TYR A 136 5.94 10.69 31.53
N GLN A 137 5.77 10.83 32.84
CA GLN A 137 6.76 10.41 33.83
C GLN A 137 6.55 8.94 34.18
#